data_AF-A0A8J3MH99-F1
#
_entry.id   AF-A0A8J3MH99-F1
#
_cell.length_a   1.000
_cell.length_b   1.000
_cell.length_c   1.000
_cell.angle_alpha   90.00
_cell.angle_beta   90.00
_cell.angle_gamma   90.00
#
_symmetry.space_group_name_H-M   'P 1'
#
loop_
_entity.id
_entity.type
_entity.pdbx_description
1 polymer ?
#
loop_
_entity_poly.entity_id
_entity_poly.type
_entity_poly.pdbx_seq_one_letter_code
_entity_poly.pdbx_strand_id
1 'polypeptide(L)'
;MRRTLTAAVAALLVTAAAGTAASGAPRPRPDAATAALAVLAAHRTVAEAFTAVRTVTDPDGAAHVRFQRTYQGLRVHGGDVVVHLDRTGATTGVGDGLGAPLALDTTARVTAAAASAAAVRAFPGRVTSVGAPELVVDADAGRLAWETVVRGWAPDGQTPSRRHLLTDARTGAVYGSYDEIETVLGVGQAIYSGSVQIDTTFTGTSYTLTDPSHGANRTCDMLNTTSGPCVNFTDADNIWGNFALTNRASTAADVHFASAKTYDYFKFVHGQAGRTGSGAGITSRVHYGHSYVNAYFDGAQLTFGDGSGDAHPLTAIDVVGHELGHGYTDALVPLLYSGESGGIDEASSDIWATMVEFYANAPGDPADYTIGEEIDIYGTGAPLSNLYDPALDGSSHSCWSTLTPPADPHVSSGVGKHFFFDLAEGTGATKWGFSPVCGSAAAVTGIGRAKAEKIWYRALKVYATSSVKYVGSGNTMRADTLAAAADLYGMCSIEYKTVNAAWAAVNVPGATLCGSLS
;
A
#
# COMPACT_ATOMS: atom_id res chain seq x y z
N MET A 1 11.63 9.38 109.34
CA MET A 1 10.32 8.93 109.85
C MET A 1 9.45 8.52 108.68
N ARG A 2 8.88 7.30 108.76
CA ARG A 2 7.53 6.86 108.33
C ARG A 2 7.02 7.35 106.95
N ARG A 3 6.86 6.41 106.00
CA ARG A 3 5.60 5.73 105.56
C ARG A 3 4.69 6.70 104.78
N THR A 4 4.22 6.38 103.57
CA THR A 4 3.34 5.25 103.26
C THR A 4 3.34 4.83 101.79
N LEU A 5 3.32 3.51 101.60
CA LEU A 5 2.94 2.73 100.41
C LEU A 5 1.41 2.64 100.25
N THR A 6 0.97 2.30 99.03
CA THR A 6 -0.12 1.40 98.55
C THR A 6 -0.97 2.05 97.43
N ALA A 7 -1.42 1.41 96.35
CA ALA A 7 -1.29 0.05 95.81
C ALA A 7 -1.77 0.00 94.33
N ALA A 8 -1.13 -0.86 93.52
CA ALA A 8 -1.64 -1.90 92.58
C ALA A 8 -2.80 -1.57 91.59
N VAL A 9 -2.83 -2.04 90.33
CA VAL A 9 -2.86 -3.44 89.81
C VAL A 9 -2.53 -3.41 88.29
N ALA A 10 -1.48 -4.12 87.80
CA ALA A 10 -1.42 -5.42 87.08
C ALA A 10 -2.08 -5.46 85.68
N ALA A 11 -1.55 -6.06 84.61
CA ALA A 11 -0.44 -7.01 84.40
C ALA A 11 0.03 -6.95 82.92
N LEU A 12 1.29 -7.31 82.62
CA LEU A 12 1.70 -7.71 81.26
C LEU A 12 2.75 -8.83 81.33
N LEU A 13 2.51 -9.91 80.58
CA LEU A 13 3.34 -11.11 80.50
C LEU A 13 4.63 -10.88 79.70
N VAL A 14 5.67 -11.61 80.13
CA VAL A 14 7.00 -11.71 79.51
C VAL A 14 7.03 -12.89 78.53
N THR A 15 7.60 -12.68 77.34
CA THR A 15 8.12 -13.76 76.49
C THR A 15 9.54 -13.43 76.04
N ALA A 16 10.43 -14.41 76.18
CA ALA A 16 11.86 -14.33 75.91
C ALA A 16 12.20 -14.21 74.42
N ALA A 17 13.21 -13.41 74.09
CA ALA A 17 13.75 -13.25 72.74
C ALA A 17 14.88 -14.25 72.48
N ALA A 18 14.71 -15.10 71.46
CA ALA A 18 15.78 -15.91 70.87
C ALA A 18 16.39 -15.14 69.68
N GLY A 19 17.72 -15.06 69.64
CA GLY A 19 18.47 -14.34 68.62
C GLY A 19 18.38 -15.00 67.24
N THR A 20 18.03 -14.22 66.22
CA THR A 20 18.09 -14.59 64.81
C THR A 20 19.43 -14.15 64.23
N ALA A 21 20.16 -15.11 63.64
CA ALA A 21 21.32 -14.84 62.80
C ALA A 21 20.95 -13.89 61.65
N ALA A 22 21.77 -12.87 61.44
CA ALA A 22 21.60 -11.93 60.34
C ALA A 22 21.77 -12.65 59.00
N SER A 23 20.68 -12.76 58.22
CA SER A 23 20.75 -13.11 56.81
C SER A 23 21.49 -11.98 56.09
N GLY A 24 22.65 -12.28 55.49
CA GLY A 24 23.37 -11.34 54.65
C GLY A 24 22.46 -10.77 53.56
N ALA A 25 22.57 -9.47 53.30
CA ALA A 25 21.83 -8.81 52.23
C ALA A 25 21.98 -9.59 50.91
N PRO A 26 20.91 -9.76 50.10
CA PRO A 26 21.02 -10.38 48.79
C PRO A 26 22.10 -9.65 47.98
N ARG A 27 23.08 -10.38 47.45
CA ARG A 27 24.02 -9.79 46.49
C ARG A 27 23.21 -9.20 45.33
N PRO A 28 23.59 -8.02 44.80
CA PRO A 28 22.98 -7.48 43.59
C PRO A 28 23.07 -8.55 42.49
N ARG A 29 21.94 -8.85 41.83
CA ARG A 29 21.97 -9.71 40.65
C ARG A 29 22.72 -8.97 39.53
N PRO A 30 23.63 -9.64 38.81
CA PRO A 30 24.10 -9.12 37.54
C PRO A 30 22.90 -8.95 36.60
N ASP A 31 22.93 -7.92 35.75
CA ASP A 31 21.93 -7.80 34.69
C ASP A 31 22.01 -9.03 33.75
N ALA A 32 20.89 -9.33 33.08
CA ALA A 32 20.78 -10.54 32.26
C ALA A 32 21.86 -10.60 31.16
N ALA A 33 22.26 -9.46 30.60
CA ALA A 33 23.30 -9.40 29.57
C ALA A 33 24.69 -9.77 30.13
N THR A 34 25.02 -9.31 31.33
CA THR A 34 26.27 -9.63 32.04
C THR A 34 26.32 -11.10 32.41
N ALA A 35 25.21 -11.64 32.95
CA ALA A 35 25.11 -13.07 33.27
C ALA A 35 25.28 -13.94 32.03
N ALA A 36 24.57 -13.60 30.94
CA ALA A 36 24.67 -14.31 29.67
C ALA A 36 26.07 -14.20 29.02
N LEU A 37 26.71 -13.04 29.09
CA LEU A 37 28.06 -12.86 28.57
C LEU A 37 29.09 -13.71 29.32
N ALA A 38 28.90 -13.90 30.64
CA ALA A 38 29.77 -14.77 31.44
C ALA A 38 29.69 -16.25 30.99
N VAL A 39 28.51 -16.70 30.56
CA VAL A 39 28.30 -18.05 29.98
C VAL A 39 29.14 -18.20 28.72
N LEU A 40 29.05 -17.24 27.80
CA LEU A 40 29.80 -17.27 26.54
C LEU A 40 31.31 -17.15 26.78
N ALA A 41 31.73 -16.34 27.75
CA ALA A 41 33.14 -16.17 28.10
C ALA A 41 33.81 -17.47 28.58
N ALA A 42 33.05 -18.39 29.18
CA ALA A 42 33.55 -19.70 29.61
C ALA A 42 33.79 -20.69 28.44
N HIS A 43 33.19 -20.43 27.26
CA HIS A 43 33.17 -21.36 26.13
C HIS A 43 33.76 -20.81 24.83
N ARG A 44 34.26 -19.57 24.84
CA ARG A 44 34.82 -18.91 23.64
C ARG A 44 36.27 -19.28 23.35
N THR A 45 36.65 -19.19 22.08
CA THR A 45 38.07 -19.10 21.70
C THR A 45 38.58 -17.66 21.86
N VAL A 46 39.91 -17.46 21.94
CA VAL A 46 40.51 -16.11 21.97
C VAL A 46 40.28 -15.31 20.69
N ALA A 47 39.88 -15.98 19.61
CA ALA A 47 39.55 -15.35 18.35
C ALA A 47 38.12 -14.78 18.34
N GLU A 48 37.25 -15.15 19.28
CA GLU A 48 35.85 -14.76 19.28
C GLU A 48 35.54 -13.65 20.30
N ALA A 49 34.66 -12.74 19.90
CA ALA A 49 34.02 -11.79 20.80
C ALA A 49 32.51 -11.78 20.59
N PHE A 50 31.79 -11.47 21.67
CA PHE A 50 30.34 -11.42 21.72
C PHE A 50 29.90 -10.07 22.23
N THR A 51 28.96 -9.44 21.52
CA THR A 51 28.36 -8.17 21.92
C THR A 51 26.86 -8.36 22.03
N ALA A 52 26.29 -8.09 23.21
CA ALA A 52 24.85 -8.17 23.42
C ALA A 52 24.15 -7.13 22.53
N VAL A 53 23.18 -7.58 21.73
CA VAL A 53 22.40 -6.73 20.82
C VAL A 53 20.97 -6.54 21.30
N ARG A 54 20.39 -7.53 22.01
CA ARG A 54 19.01 -7.46 22.51
C ARG A 54 18.82 -8.35 23.72
N THR A 55 18.06 -7.85 24.70
CA THR A 55 17.55 -8.63 25.83
C THR A 55 16.03 -8.59 25.81
N VAL A 56 15.38 -9.75 25.94
CA VAL A 56 13.94 -9.90 26.13
C VAL A 56 13.71 -10.58 27.48
N THR A 57 12.72 -10.12 28.24
CA THR A 57 12.34 -10.72 29.53
C THR A 57 10.89 -11.15 29.45
N ASP A 58 10.62 -12.40 29.80
CA ASP A 58 9.29 -12.98 29.79
C ASP A 58 8.49 -12.62 31.06
N PRO A 59 7.15 -12.75 31.05
CA PRO A 59 6.31 -12.45 32.21
C PRO A 59 6.65 -13.26 33.48
N ASP A 60 7.25 -14.44 33.35
CA ASP A 60 7.67 -15.30 34.47
C ASP A 60 9.06 -14.92 35.04
N GLY A 61 9.70 -13.90 34.45
CA GLY A 61 11.00 -13.39 34.82
C GLY A 61 12.19 -14.07 34.14
N ALA A 62 11.98 -15.05 33.26
CA ALA A 62 13.04 -15.59 32.41
C ALA A 62 13.57 -14.51 31.45
N ALA A 63 14.82 -14.64 31.01
CA ALA A 63 15.45 -13.69 30.10
C ALA A 63 16.16 -14.37 28.93
N HIS A 64 16.16 -13.71 27.78
CA HIS A 64 16.78 -14.17 26.55
C HIS A 64 17.68 -13.07 25.99
N VAL A 65 18.98 -13.34 25.89
CA VAL A 65 19.96 -12.36 25.45
C VAL A 65 20.57 -12.81 24.14
N ARG A 66 20.36 -12.03 23.08
CA ARG A 66 20.97 -12.23 21.77
C ARG A 66 22.30 -11.50 21.67
N PHE A 67 23.30 -12.17 21.13
CA PHE A 67 24.64 -11.66 20.89
C PHE A 67 24.98 -11.71 19.40
N GLN A 68 25.64 -10.66 18.94
CA GLN A 68 26.39 -10.70 17.70
C GLN A 68 27.78 -11.27 17.99
N ARG A 69 28.20 -12.25 17.17
CA ARG A 69 29.54 -12.86 17.23
C ARG A 69 30.47 -12.17 16.24
N THR A 70 31.71 -11.94 16.65
CA THR A 70 32.83 -11.63 15.75
C THR A 70 33.93 -12.67 15.86
N TYR A 71 34.65 -12.91 14.76
CA TYR A 71 35.83 -13.78 14.68
C TYR A 71 37.02 -12.97 14.15
N GLN A 72 38.05 -12.81 14.97
CA GLN A 72 39.21 -11.94 14.73
C GLN A 72 38.80 -10.52 14.32
N GLY A 73 37.73 -10.00 14.94
CA GLY A 73 37.18 -8.66 14.67
C GLY A 73 36.22 -8.57 13.48
N LEU A 74 36.05 -9.63 12.69
CA LEU A 74 35.09 -9.67 11.58
C LEU A 74 33.74 -10.16 12.07
N ARG A 75 32.65 -9.56 11.59
CA ARG A 75 31.29 -10.06 11.85
C ARG A 75 31.14 -11.48 11.31
N VAL A 76 30.53 -12.35 12.11
CA VAL A 76 30.15 -13.70 11.67
C VAL A 76 28.70 -13.65 11.19
N HIS A 77 28.49 -13.68 9.88
CA HIS A 77 27.17 -13.80 9.25
C HIS A 77 26.61 -15.21 9.54
N GLY A 78 25.36 -15.29 10.02
CA GLY A 78 24.71 -16.55 10.45
C GLY A 78 25.23 -17.14 11.77
N GLY A 79 26.22 -16.53 12.43
CA GLY A 79 26.86 -17.08 13.63
C GLY A 79 26.43 -16.45 14.95
N ASP A 80 25.22 -15.88 15.04
CA ASP A 80 24.72 -15.26 16.26
C ASP A 80 24.40 -16.29 17.35
N VAL A 81 24.31 -15.81 18.60
CA VAL A 81 24.12 -16.66 19.77
C VAL A 81 23.03 -16.10 20.66
N VAL A 82 22.12 -16.94 21.13
CA VAL A 82 21.08 -16.57 22.11
C VAL A 82 21.30 -17.38 23.39
N VAL A 83 21.47 -16.69 24.51
CA VAL A 83 21.56 -17.32 25.83
C VAL A 83 20.22 -17.16 26.54
N HIS A 84 19.66 -18.28 26.98
CA HIS A 84 18.42 -18.32 27.75
C HIS A 84 18.74 -18.49 29.23
N LEU A 85 18.16 -17.62 30.06
CA LEU A 85 18.32 -17.59 31.50
C LEU A 85 16.95 -17.78 32.16
N ASP A 86 16.90 -18.55 33.25
CA ASP A 86 15.70 -18.62 34.09
C ASP A 86 15.51 -17.34 34.91
N ARG A 87 14.38 -17.26 35.63
CA ARG A 87 14.08 -16.18 36.57
C ARG A 87 15.11 -15.97 37.69
N THR A 88 16.09 -16.88 37.83
CA THR A 88 17.20 -16.76 38.78
C THR A 88 18.48 -16.18 38.18
N GLY A 89 18.54 -16.07 36.86
CA GLY A 89 19.74 -15.71 36.09
C GLY A 89 20.63 -16.91 35.75
N ALA A 90 20.17 -18.14 36.02
CA ALA A 90 20.89 -19.35 35.66
C ALA A 90 20.59 -19.75 34.21
N THR A 91 21.60 -20.24 33.49
CA THR A 91 21.46 -20.64 32.08
C THR A 91 20.60 -21.89 31.94
N THR A 92 19.57 -21.79 31.10
CA THR A 92 18.69 -22.91 30.73
C THR A 92 18.98 -23.45 29.34
N GLY A 93 19.63 -22.67 28.48
CA GLY A 93 20.04 -23.11 27.15
C GLY A 93 20.85 -22.07 26.39
N VAL A 94 21.52 -22.51 25.33
CA VAL A 94 22.23 -21.65 24.37
C VAL A 94 21.83 -22.10 22.96
N GLY A 95 21.23 -21.20 22.19
CA GLY A 95 21.11 -21.35 20.74
C GLY A 95 22.35 -20.77 20.09
N ASP A 96 23.08 -21.59 19.33
CA ASP A 96 24.32 -21.18 18.65
C ASP A 96 24.15 -21.37 17.14
N GLY A 97 24.34 -20.30 16.36
CA GLY A 97 24.31 -20.31 14.91
C GLY A 97 25.53 -20.97 14.26
N LEU A 98 26.59 -21.27 15.01
CA LEU A 98 27.72 -22.05 14.49
C LEU A 98 27.50 -23.56 14.63
N GLY A 99 27.46 -24.25 13.49
CA GLY A 99 27.46 -25.72 13.45
C GLY A 99 28.81 -26.35 13.84
N ALA A 100 29.91 -25.61 13.74
CA ALA A 100 31.26 -26.05 14.12
C ALA A 100 32.17 -24.87 14.50
N PRO A 101 33.23 -25.10 15.30
CA PRO A 101 34.21 -24.06 15.63
C PRO A 101 34.92 -23.50 14.39
N LEU A 102 35.11 -22.19 14.36
CA LEU A 102 35.78 -21.50 13.26
C LEU A 102 37.31 -21.64 13.35
N ALA A 103 37.93 -22.14 12.29
CA ALA A 103 39.38 -22.23 12.12
C ALA A 103 39.78 -21.72 10.73
N LEU A 104 39.78 -20.40 10.56
CA LEU A 104 39.93 -19.75 9.25
C LEU A 104 41.04 -18.69 9.27
N ASP A 105 41.75 -18.56 8.16
CA ASP A 105 42.58 -17.38 7.88
C ASP A 105 41.69 -16.25 7.32
N THR A 106 41.72 -15.10 8.00
CA THR A 106 40.91 -13.90 7.74
C THR A 106 41.56 -12.91 6.78
N THR A 107 42.68 -13.29 6.14
CA THR A 107 43.32 -12.47 5.12
C THR A 107 42.61 -12.60 3.77
N ALA A 108 41.97 -11.51 3.33
CA ALA A 108 41.36 -11.45 2.00
C ALA A 108 42.43 -11.37 0.89
N ARG A 109 42.26 -12.14 -0.19
CA ARG A 109 43.07 -12.02 -1.42
C ARG A 109 42.40 -11.14 -2.48
N VAL A 110 41.07 -11.07 -2.41
CA VAL A 110 40.23 -10.25 -3.28
C VAL A 110 39.99 -8.92 -2.59
N THR A 111 40.15 -7.82 -3.33
CA THR A 111 39.89 -6.48 -2.80
C THR A 111 38.40 -6.21 -2.70
N ALA A 112 38.00 -5.32 -1.78
CA ALA A 112 36.61 -4.86 -1.67
C ALA A 112 36.06 -4.37 -3.02
N ALA A 113 36.84 -3.59 -3.78
CA ALA A 113 36.43 -3.10 -5.10
C ALA A 113 36.17 -4.22 -6.11
N ALA A 114 37.01 -5.26 -6.14
CA ALA A 114 36.81 -6.41 -7.01
C ALA A 114 35.57 -7.22 -6.62
N ALA A 115 35.32 -7.38 -5.32
CA ALA A 115 34.11 -8.03 -4.81
C ALA A 115 32.84 -7.22 -5.13
N SER A 116 32.87 -5.90 -4.93
CA SER A 116 31.77 -5.00 -5.31
C SER A 116 31.43 -5.11 -6.80
N ALA A 117 32.45 -5.11 -7.66
CA ALA A 117 32.25 -5.27 -9.09
C ALA A 117 31.69 -6.66 -9.46
N ALA A 118 32.08 -7.72 -8.75
CA ALA A 118 31.52 -9.05 -8.93
C ALA A 118 30.05 -9.12 -8.50
N ALA A 119 29.71 -8.52 -7.36
CA ALA A 119 28.34 -8.42 -6.86
C ALA A 119 27.43 -7.64 -7.84
N VAL A 120 27.88 -6.51 -8.36
CA VAL A 120 27.14 -5.73 -9.37
C VAL A 120 26.87 -6.55 -10.63
N ARG A 121 27.86 -7.32 -11.11
CA ARG A 121 27.67 -8.21 -12.28
C ARG A 121 26.71 -9.36 -12.02
N ALA A 122 26.67 -9.86 -10.79
CA ALA A 122 25.80 -10.97 -10.40
C ALA A 122 24.38 -10.54 -10.02
N PHE A 123 24.11 -9.23 -9.91
CA PHE A 123 22.79 -8.70 -9.64
C PHE A 123 21.88 -8.88 -10.88
N PRO A 124 20.73 -9.57 -10.78
CA PRO A 124 19.95 -9.97 -11.95
C PRO A 124 19.12 -8.85 -12.61
N GLY A 125 19.16 -7.63 -12.10
CA GLY A 125 18.33 -6.52 -12.59
C GLY A 125 19.06 -5.18 -12.72
N ARG A 126 18.32 -4.07 -12.60
CA ARG A 126 18.85 -2.71 -12.77
C ARG A 126 19.40 -2.18 -11.45
N VAL A 127 20.71 -2.01 -11.36
CA VAL A 127 21.36 -1.41 -10.18
C VAL A 127 21.06 0.08 -10.09
N THR A 128 20.73 0.56 -8.89
CA THR A 128 20.55 1.98 -8.56
C THR A 128 21.61 2.49 -7.59
N SER A 129 22.06 1.66 -6.64
CA SER A 129 23.18 1.99 -5.76
C SER A 129 23.86 0.74 -5.22
N VAL A 130 25.11 0.89 -4.79
CA VAL A 130 25.94 -0.21 -4.28
C VAL A 130 26.53 0.23 -2.94
N GLY A 131 26.27 -0.56 -1.90
CA GLY A 131 26.84 -0.35 -0.58
C GLY A 131 28.33 -0.67 -0.52
N ALA A 132 29.02 -0.13 0.47
CA ALA A 132 30.41 -0.49 0.74
C ALA A 132 30.49 -2.00 1.11
N PRO A 133 31.35 -2.79 0.45
CA PRO A 133 31.54 -4.19 0.81
C PRO A 133 32.11 -4.34 2.23
N GLU A 134 31.52 -5.22 3.02
CA GLU A 134 32.01 -5.58 4.35
C GLU A 134 32.70 -6.95 4.29
N LEU A 135 33.88 -7.09 4.90
CA LEU A 135 34.54 -8.37 5.05
C LEU A 135 33.94 -9.11 6.24
N VAL A 136 33.39 -10.30 5.99
CA VAL A 136 32.66 -11.11 6.97
C VAL A 136 33.17 -12.54 6.98
N VAL A 137 32.92 -13.24 8.08
CA VAL A 137 33.00 -14.69 8.13
C VAL A 137 31.59 -15.24 7.91
N ASP A 138 31.43 -16.13 6.93
CA ASP A 138 30.18 -16.84 6.68
C ASP A 138 30.17 -18.14 7.50
N ALA A 139 29.24 -18.24 8.46
CA ALA A 139 29.11 -19.38 9.36
C ALA A 139 28.72 -20.67 8.64
N ASP A 140 27.73 -20.59 7.74
CA ASP A 140 27.18 -21.76 7.04
C ASP A 140 28.18 -22.34 6.05
N ALA A 141 28.84 -21.44 5.32
CA ALA A 141 29.79 -21.83 4.29
C ALA A 141 31.22 -22.05 4.84
N GLY A 142 31.46 -21.72 6.12
CA GLY A 142 32.73 -21.88 6.81
C GLY A 142 33.90 -21.15 6.14
N ARG A 143 33.67 -19.95 5.58
CA ARG A 143 34.67 -19.24 4.76
C ARG A 143 34.65 -17.72 4.96
N LEU A 144 35.72 -17.08 4.50
CA LEU A 144 35.85 -15.62 4.47
C LEU A 144 35.17 -15.07 3.21
N ALA A 145 34.32 -14.05 3.35
CA ALA A 145 33.56 -13.47 2.25
C ALA A 145 33.46 -11.95 2.35
N TRP A 146 33.25 -11.31 1.20
CA TRP A 146 32.77 -9.94 1.11
C TRP A 146 31.25 -9.97 0.95
N GLU A 147 30.52 -9.36 1.88
CA GLU A 147 29.10 -9.07 1.72
C GLU A 147 28.95 -7.69 1.07
N THR A 148 28.30 -7.65 -0.09
CA THR A 148 27.97 -6.39 -0.78
C THR A 148 26.46 -6.26 -0.93
N VAL A 149 25.90 -5.17 -0.40
CA VAL A 149 24.48 -4.85 -0.59
C VAL A 149 24.31 -4.06 -1.88
N VAL A 150 23.66 -4.66 -2.88
CA VAL A 150 23.29 -4.00 -4.13
C VAL A 150 21.81 -3.65 -4.08
N ARG A 151 21.50 -2.37 -4.30
CA ARG A 151 20.12 -1.88 -4.41
C ARG A 151 19.78 -1.64 -5.87
N GLY A 152 18.55 -1.94 -6.23
CA GLY A 152 18.12 -1.83 -7.61
C GLY A 152 16.67 -2.20 -7.82
N TRP A 153 16.38 -2.63 -9.04
CA TRP A 153 15.11 -3.20 -9.47
C TRP A 153 15.35 -4.62 -9.97
N ALA A 154 14.44 -5.54 -9.70
CA ALA A 154 14.47 -6.89 -10.21
C ALA A 154 14.34 -6.91 -11.76
N PRO A 155 14.51 -8.07 -12.44
CA PRO A 155 14.43 -8.17 -13.89
C PRO A 155 13.12 -7.65 -14.50
N ASP A 156 12.03 -7.66 -13.73
CA ASP A 156 10.71 -7.14 -14.12
C ASP A 156 10.65 -5.59 -14.22
N GLY A 157 11.73 -4.91 -13.81
CA GLY A 157 11.85 -3.45 -13.83
C GLY A 157 10.96 -2.71 -12.81
N GLN A 158 10.24 -3.43 -11.94
CA GLN A 158 9.20 -2.89 -11.07
C GLN A 158 9.38 -3.27 -9.60
N THR A 159 9.91 -4.45 -9.30
CA THR A 159 10.15 -4.89 -7.92
C THR A 159 11.45 -4.28 -7.39
N PRO A 160 11.43 -3.42 -6.35
CA PRO A 160 12.66 -2.96 -5.72
C PRO A 160 13.42 -4.15 -5.14
N SER A 161 14.75 -4.08 -5.15
CA SER A 161 15.60 -5.13 -4.58
C SER A 161 16.65 -4.51 -3.68
N ARG A 162 16.89 -5.15 -2.54
CA ARG A 162 18.01 -4.90 -1.63
C ARG A 162 18.70 -6.23 -1.41
N ARG A 163 19.52 -6.61 -2.39
CA ARG A 163 20.17 -7.91 -2.44
C ARG A 163 21.53 -7.86 -1.79
N HIS A 164 21.77 -8.78 -0.86
CA HIS A 164 23.10 -9.11 -0.36
C HIS A 164 23.72 -10.13 -1.29
N LEU A 165 24.94 -9.88 -1.73
CA LEU A 165 25.73 -10.82 -2.51
C LEU A 165 27.00 -11.16 -1.75
N LEU A 166 27.22 -12.46 -1.52
CA LEU A 166 28.38 -13.01 -0.85
C LEU A 166 29.41 -13.43 -1.88
N THR A 167 30.54 -12.73 -1.87
CA THR A 167 31.68 -12.98 -2.74
C THR A 167 32.81 -13.62 -1.95
N ASP A 168 33.30 -14.77 -2.38
CA ASP A 168 34.41 -15.45 -1.71
C ASP A 168 35.65 -14.55 -1.69
N ALA A 169 36.17 -14.25 -0.50
CA ALA A 169 37.23 -13.26 -0.32
C ALA A 169 38.61 -13.75 -0.82
N ARG A 170 38.73 -15.01 -1.26
CA ARG A 170 39.96 -15.59 -1.81
C ARG A 170 39.89 -15.77 -3.32
N THR A 171 38.75 -16.18 -3.85
CA THR A 171 38.58 -16.52 -5.28
C THR A 171 37.89 -15.43 -6.09
N GLY A 172 37.05 -14.61 -5.44
CA GLY A 172 36.27 -13.54 -6.09
C GLY A 172 34.98 -14.04 -6.74
N ALA A 173 34.66 -15.33 -6.58
CA ALA A 173 33.40 -15.90 -7.05
C ALA A 173 32.25 -15.50 -6.13
N VAL A 174 31.17 -14.99 -6.70
CA VAL A 174 29.89 -14.84 -5.99
C VAL A 174 29.32 -16.24 -5.82
N TYR A 175 29.07 -16.65 -4.57
CA TYR A 175 28.63 -18.02 -4.25
C TYR A 175 27.27 -18.06 -3.55
N GLY A 176 26.78 -16.92 -3.09
CA GLY A 176 25.49 -16.82 -2.43
C GLY A 176 24.91 -15.42 -2.61
N SER A 177 23.58 -15.35 -2.57
CA SER A 177 22.86 -14.09 -2.51
C SER A 177 21.50 -14.29 -1.87
N TYR A 178 21.01 -13.28 -1.18
CA TYR A 178 19.64 -13.23 -0.68
C TYR A 178 19.11 -11.81 -0.82
N ASP A 179 17.83 -11.67 -1.18
CA ASP A 179 17.16 -10.37 -1.24
C ASP A 179 16.46 -10.11 0.09
N GLU A 180 16.56 -8.89 0.60
CA GLU A 180 15.73 -8.51 1.74
C GLU A 180 14.32 -8.08 1.33
N ILE A 181 14.10 -7.80 0.04
CA ILE A 181 12.79 -7.45 -0.48
C ILE A 181 12.24 -8.68 -1.19
N GLU A 182 11.36 -9.41 -0.50
CA GLU A 182 10.63 -10.56 -1.04
C GLU A 182 9.16 -10.16 -1.21
N THR A 183 8.71 -10.17 -2.47
CA THR A 183 7.28 -10.10 -2.80
C THR A 183 6.62 -11.38 -2.36
N VAL A 184 5.62 -11.29 -1.49
CA VAL A 184 4.83 -12.45 -1.05
C VAL A 184 3.35 -12.14 -1.23
N LEU A 185 2.62 -13.09 -1.79
CA LEU A 185 1.17 -12.98 -1.92
C LEU A 185 0.52 -13.18 -0.53
N GLY A 186 -0.11 -12.13 -0.03
CA GLY A 186 -0.91 -12.13 1.20
C GLY A 186 -2.40 -12.21 0.91
N VAL A 187 -3.18 -12.37 1.98
CA VAL A 187 -4.65 -12.36 1.93
C VAL A 187 -5.16 -11.14 2.65
N GLY A 188 -5.90 -10.28 1.94
CA GLY A 188 -6.70 -9.20 2.52
C GLY A 188 -8.09 -9.70 2.88
N GLN A 189 -8.52 -9.47 4.10
CA GLN A 189 -9.89 -9.65 4.60
C GLN A 189 -10.50 -8.27 4.77
N ALA A 190 -10.88 -7.68 3.63
CA ALA A 190 -11.22 -6.29 3.47
C ALA A 190 -12.66 -5.98 3.94
N ILE A 191 -13.01 -4.71 4.12
CA ILE A 191 -14.37 -4.31 4.53
C ILE A 191 -15.35 -4.50 3.37
N TYR A 192 -15.02 -3.98 2.19
CA TYR A 192 -15.92 -3.93 1.04
C TYR A 192 -15.55 -4.97 -0.03
N SER A 193 -14.25 -5.11 -0.32
CA SER A 193 -13.78 -5.98 -1.40
C SER A 193 -13.91 -7.49 -1.09
N GLY A 194 -14.22 -7.85 0.15
CA GLY A 194 -14.25 -9.22 0.64
C GLY A 194 -12.85 -9.81 0.84
N SER A 195 -12.70 -11.13 0.60
CA SER A 195 -11.40 -11.78 0.68
C SER A 195 -10.65 -11.68 -0.64
N VAL A 196 -9.52 -10.99 -0.64
CA VAL A 196 -8.73 -10.64 -1.82
C VAL A 196 -7.27 -11.03 -1.67
N GLN A 197 -6.59 -11.26 -2.80
CA GLN A 197 -5.15 -11.46 -2.80
C GLN A 197 -4.44 -10.11 -2.96
N ILE A 198 -3.42 -9.87 -2.16
CA ILE A 198 -2.65 -8.62 -2.16
C ILE A 198 -1.16 -8.92 -2.11
N ASP A 199 -0.36 -8.23 -2.93
CA ASP A 199 1.09 -8.36 -2.89
C ASP A 199 1.65 -7.56 -1.71
N THR A 200 2.47 -8.20 -0.88
CA THR A 200 3.10 -7.58 0.27
C THR A 200 4.61 -7.80 0.27
N THR A 201 5.32 -7.08 1.13
CA THR A 201 6.77 -7.22 1.28
C THR A 201 7.09 -7.90 2.60
N PHE A 202 7.74 -9.06 2.56
CA PHE A 202 8.33 -9.68 3.74
C PHE A 202 9.63 -8.95 4.11
N THR A 203 9.79 -8.63 5.39
CA THR A 203 10.92 -7.84 5.93
C THR A 203 11.92 -8.70 6.72
N GLY A 204 11.82 -10.03 6.62
CA GLY A 204 12.63 -11.00 7.36
C GLY A 204 12.00 -11.48 8.67
N THR A 205 11.13 -10.69 9.30
CA THR A 205 10.39 -11.09 10.52
C THR A 205 8.87 -10.91 10.44
N SER A 206 8.41 -10.04 9.56
CA SER A 206 6.99 -9.70 9.39
C SER A 206 6.74 -9.20 7.96
N TYR A 207 5.49 -9.08 7.58
CA TYR A 207 5.02 -8.53 6.31
C TYR A 207 4.65 -7.07 6.47
N THR A 208 4.69 -6.31 5.37
CA THR A 208 4.22 -4.92 5.30
C THR A 208 3.33 -4.74 4.07
N LEU A 209 2.32 -3.86 4.16
CA LEU A 209 1.49 -3.43 3.02
C LEU A 209 2.27 -2.50 2.06
N THR A 210 3.37 -3.05 1.54
CA THR A 210 4.14 -2.50 0.43
C THR A 210 4.12 -3.53 -0.68
N ASP A 211 3.57 -3.13 -1.81
CA ASP A 211 3.35 -3.93 -3.00
C ASP A 211 4.45 -3.59 -4.02
N PRO A 212 5.50 -4.43 -4.12
CA PRO A 212 6.59 -4.19 -5.03
C PRO A 212 6.22 -4.50 -6.50
N SER A 213 5.19 -5.31 -6.76
CA SER A 213 4.73 -5.66 -8.12
C SER A 213 4.15 -4.45 -8.85
N HIS A 214 3.56 -3.51 -8.10
CA HIS A 214 2.89 -2.31 -8.61
C HIS A 214 3.65 -1.03 -8.24
N GLY A 215 4.97 -1.05 -8.46
CA GLY A 215 5.82 0.13 -8.35
C GLY A 215 6.11 0.58 -6.91
N ALA A 216 6.06 -0.35 -5.95
CA ALA A 216 6.12 -0.07 -4.52
C ALA A 216 4.92 0.75 -4.01
N ASN A 217 3.71 0.44 -4.51
CA ASN A 217 2.46 0.90 -3.92
C ASN A 217 2.49 0.62 -2.40
N ARG A 218 2.10 1.60 -1.59
CA ARG A 218 2.22 1.49 -0.13
C ARG A 218 0.96 1.98 0.56
N THR A 219 0.38 1.15 1.43
CA THR A 219 -0.75 1.57 2.28
C THR A 219 -0.26 1.73 3.72
N CYS A 220 -0.63 2.85 4.36
CA CYS A 220 -0.18 3.18 5.71
C CYS A 220 -1.28 3.76 6.59
N ASP A 221 -1.06 3.66 7.90
CA ASP A 221 -1.98 4.10 8.93
C ASP A 221 -1.65 5.53 9.40
N MET A 222 -2.65 6.41 9.38
CA MET A 222 -2.55 7.77 9.93
C MET A 222 -2.93 7.86 11.41
N LEU A 223 -3.30 6.74 12.05
CA LEU A 223 -3.62 6.65 13.47
C LEU A 223 -4.71 7.64 13.92
N ASN A 224 -5.67 7.91 13.04
CA ASN A 224 -6.74 8.90 13.21
C ASN A 224 -6.24 10.33 13.45
N THR A 225 -5.04 10.63 12.99
CA THR A 225 -4.47 11.98 12.98
C THR A 225 -4.56 12.61 11.59
N THR A 226 -4.55 13.94 11.54
CA THR A 226 -4.47 14.70 10.28
C THR A 226 -3.03 15.11 9.92
N SER A 227 -2.07 14.79 10.77
CA SER A 227 -0.65 15.10 10.59
C SER A 227 0.21 14.14 11.41
N GLY A 228 1.42 13.88 10.96
CA GLY A 228 2.32 12.94 11.62
C GLY A 228 2.80 11.84 10.67
N PRO A 229 3.45 10.80 11.21
CA PRO A 229 4.00 9.73 10.40
C PRO A 229 2.87 8.87 9.82
N CYS A 230 2.95 8.61 8.52
CA CYS A 230 2.20 7.55 7.84
C CYS A 230 2.87 6.21 8.21
N VAL A 231 2.31 5.52 9.20
CA VAL A 231 2.90 4.34 9.86
C VAL A 231 2.68 3.09 9.01
N ASN A 232 3.72 2.28 8.86
CA ASN A 232 3.59 1.01 8.14
C ASN A 232 2.67 0.06 8.92
N PHE A 233 1.71 -0.52 8.21
CA PHE A 233 1.08 -1.74 8.65
C PHE A 233 2.12 -2.86 8.65
N THR A 234 2.17 -3.62 9.75
CA THR A 234 3.01 -4.82 9.89
C THR A 234 2.15 -5.99 10.32
N ASP A 235 2.37 -7.15 9.73
CA ASP A 235 1.62 -8.36 10.07
C ASP A 235 2.56 -9.58 10.16
N ALA A 236 2.24 -10.55 11.00
CA ALA A 236 3.11 -11.69 11.27
C ALA A 236 2.88 -12.89 10.33
N ASP A 237 1.67 -13.07 9.81
CA ASP A 237 1.25 -14.27 9.08
C ASP A 237 0.79 -13.99 7.63
N ASN A 238 0.81 -12.72 7.23
CA ASN A 238 0.39 -12.17 5.94
C ASN A 238 -1.13 -12.26 5.68
N ILE A 239 -1.93 -12.33 6.74
CA ILE A 239 -3.39 -12.25 6.69
C ILE A 239 -3.83 -10.91 7.26
N TRP A 240 -4.27 -10.02 6.37
CA TRP A 240 -4.54 -8.62 6.69
C TRP A 240 -6.03 -8.37 6.92
N GLY A 241 -6.40 -7.99 8.14
CA GLY A 241 -7.77 -7.63 8.47
C GLY A 241 -8.60 -8.79 8.99
N ASN A 242 -9.91 -8.57 9.15
CA ASN A 242 -10.86 -9.59 9.58
C ASN A 242 -12.32 -9.27 9.17
N PHE A 243 -12.50 -8.52 8.07
CA PHE A 243 -13.81 -8.04 7.59
C PHE A 243 -14.53 -7.09 8.57
N ALA A 244 -13.87 -6.59 9.61
CA ALA A 244 -14.48 -5.70 10.59
C ALA A 244 -13.71 -4.38 10.72
N LEU A 245 -14.46 -3.29 10.93
CA LEU A 245 -13.94 -1.93 11.15
C LEU A 245 -13.07 -1.81 12.41
N THR A 246 -13.26 -2.71 13.38
CA THR A 246 -12.43 -2.76 14.59
C THR A 246 -11.00 -3.22 14.30
N ASN A 247 -10.76 -3.84 13.13
CA ASN A 247 -9.43 -4.14 12.64
C ASN A 247 -9.06 -3.18 11.51
N ARG A 248 -8.12 -2.28 11.83
CA ARG A 248 -7.60 -1.25 10.94
C ARG A 248 -7.02 -1.80 9.63
N ALA A 249 -6.46 -3.01 9.68
CA ALA A 249 -5.90 -3.64 8.50
C ALA A 249 -6.98 -4.07 7.48
N SER A 250 -8.26 -4.20 7.88
CA SER A 250 -9.36 -4.48 6.94
C SER A 250 -9.56 -3.31 5.97
N THR A 251 -9.64 -2.07 6.48
CA THR A 251 -9.71 -0.85 5.65
C THR A 251 -8.46 -0.66 4.81
N ALA A 252 -7.29 -0.97 5.38
CA ALA A 252 -6.03 -0.91 4.63
C ALA A 252 -5.99 -1.94 3.48
N ALA A 253 -6.57 -3.13 3.67
CA ALA A 253 -6.63 -4.17 2.66
C ALA A 253 -7.49 -3.76 1.45
N ASP A 254 -8.62 -3.08 1.65
CA ASP A 254 -9.43 -2.53 0.56
C ASP A 254 -8.59 -1.58 -0.32
N VAL A 255 -7.97 -0.57 0.32
CA VAL A 255 -7.19 0.44 -0.40
C VAL A 255 -5.97 -0.18 -1.08
N HIS A 256 -5.31 -1.14 -0.44
CA HIS A 256 -4.13 -1.80 -1.01
C HIS A 256 -4.50 -2.62 -2.26
N PHE A 257 -5.59 -3.39 -2.19
CA PHE A 257 -6.13 -4.14 -3.31
C PHE A 257 -6.59 -3.23 -4.45
N ALA A 258 -7.41 -2.22 -4.15
CA ALA A 258 -7.95 -1.29 -5.14
C ALA A 258 -6.85 -0.47 -5.84
N SER A 259 -5.81 -0.07 -5.11
CA SER A 259 -4.63 0.61 -5.68
C SER A 259 -3.88 -0.28 -6.67
N ALA A 260 -3.70 -1.57 -6.34
CA ALA A 260 -3.08 -2.54 -7.23
C ALA A 260 -3.94 -2.78 -8.49
N LYS A 261 -5.25 -2.97 -8.33
CA LYS A 261 -6.17 -3.18 -9.47
C LYS A 261 -6.29 -1.97 -10.38
N THR A 262 -6.24 -0.77 -9.83
CA THR A 262 -6.18 0.46 -10.63
C THR A 262 -4.88 0.54 -11.43
N TYR A 263 -3.74 0.23 -10.81
CA TYR A 263 -2.45 0.16 -11.52
C TYR A 263 -2.49 -0.85 -12.67
N ASP A 264 -2.99 -2.06 -12.40
CA ASP A 264 -3.12 -3.13 -13.38
C ASP A 264 -4.02 -2.73 -14.55
N TYR A 265 -5.20 -2.15 -14.27
CA TYR A 265 -6.11 -1.66 -15.28
C TYR A 265 -5.39 -0.68 -16.22
N PHE A 266 -4.79 0.39 -15.71
CA PHE A 266 -4.09 1.36 -16.58
C PHE A 266 -2.90 0.76 -17.32
N LYS A 267 -2.16 -0.16 -16.69
CA LYS A 267 -1.02 -0.84 -17.32
C LYS A 267 -1.45 -1.76 -18.45
N PHE A 268 -2.35 -2.70 -18.20
CA PHE A 268 -2.68 -3.75 -19.15
C PHE A 268 -3.73 -3.34 -20.16
N VAL A 269 -4.67 -2.47 -19.75
CA VAL A 269 -5.65 -1.90 -20.66
C VAL A 269 -4.97 -0.80 -21.45
N HIS A 270 -4.46 0.26 -20.80
CA HIS A 270 -4.04 1.49 -21.50
C HIS A 270 -2.54 1.59 -21.81
N GLY A 271 -1.73 0.63 -21.39
CA GLY A 271 -0.28 0.65 -21.61
C GLY A 271 0.47 1.67 -20.75
N GLN A 272 -0.14 2.10 -19.63
CA GLN A 272 0.42 3.11 -18.72
C GLN A 272 0.71 2.50 -17.35
N ALA A 273 1.97 2.08 -17.14
CA ALA A 273 2.42 1.56 -15.86
C ALA A 273 2.64 2.71 -14.86
N GLY A 274 1.84 2.73 -13.80
CA GLY A 274 1.83 3.82 -12.82
C GLY A 274 1.31 5.14 -13.38
N ARG A 275 1.06 6.09 -12.50
CA ARG A 275 0.38 7.36 -12.82
C ARG A 275 1.01 8.12 -13.99
N THR A 276 2.34 8.19 -14.05
CA THR A 276 3.08 8.95 -15.07
C THR A 276 3.70 8.09 -16.18
N GLY A 277 3.41 6.79 -16.20
CA GLY A 277 4.08 5.84 -17.11
C GLY A 277 5.50 5.44 -16.68
N SER A 278 5.97 5.93 -15.52
CA SER A 278 7.29 5.62 -14.97
C SER A 278 7.37 4.26 -14.26
N GLY A 279 6.22 3.60 -14.05
CA GLY A 279 6.11 2.39 -13.23
C GLY A 279 6.17 2.66 -11.72
N ALA A 280 6.18 3.92 -11.28
CA ALA A 280 6.13 4.24 -9.85
C ALA A 280 4.71 4.05 -9.29
N GLY A 281 4.65 3.44 -8.11
CA GLY A 281 3.43 3.32 -7.32
C GLY A 281 3.11 4.61 -6.54
N ILE A 282 2.07 4.53 -5.71
CA ILE A 282 1.58 5.62 -4.88
C ILE A 282 1.54 5.23 -3.40
N THR A 283 1.61 6.23 -2.53
CA THR A 283 1.31 6.05 -1.10
C THR A 283 -0.16 6.36 -0.84
N SER A 284 -0.83 5.48 -0.10
CA SER A 284 -2.23 5.58 0.28
C SER A 284 -2.34 5.64 1.81
N ARG A 285 -2.97 6.69 2.32
CA ARG A 285 -3.13 6.96 3.76
C ARG A 285 -4.55 6.60 4.19
N VAL A 286 -4.69 5.64 5.09
CA VAL A 286 -6.00 5.28 5.69
C VAL A 286 -6.09 5.75 7.14
N HIS A 287 -7.31 5.77 7.68
CA HIS A 287 -7.62 6.27 9.01
C HIS A 287 -7.14 7.71 9.24
N TYR A 288 -7.37 8.56 8.24
CA TYR A 288 -7.00 9.97 8.33
C TYR A 288 -8.04 10.76 9.12
N GLY A 289 -7.59 11.38 10.21
CA GLY A 289 -8.46 12.14 11.11
C GLY A 289 -9.50 11.30 11.85
N HIS A 290 -10.49 12.00 12.42
CA HIS A 290 -11.62 11.42 13.15
C HIS A 290 -12.93 11.91 12.55
N SER A 291 -13.86 11.00 12.35
CA SER A 291 -15.14 11.21 11.68
C SER A 291 -15.00 11.99 10.38
N TYR A 292 -13.92 11.73 9.64
CA TYR A 292 -13.57 12.50 8.44
C TYR A 292 -14.32 11.93 7.24
N VAL A 293 -15.30 12.70 6.77
CA VAL A 293 -16.23 12.32 5.71
C VAL A 293 -15.70 12.80 4.36
N ASN A 294 -14.48 12.37 4.00
CA ASN A 294 -13.92 12.63 2.68
C ASN A 294 -12.77 11.68 2.32
N ALA A 295 -12.54 11.53 1.03
CA ALA A 295 -11.35 10.97 0.42
C ALA A 295 -10.76 12.02 -0.55
N TYR A 296 -9.45 11.94 -0.82
CA TYR A 296 -8.84 12.82 -1.82
C TYR A 296 -7.47 12.32 -2.30
N PHE A 297 -7.15 12.63 -3.54
CA PHE A 297 -5.79 12.72 -4.07
C PHE A 297 -5.22 14.15 -3.94
N ASP A 298 -4.02 14.30 -3.37
CA ASP A 298 -3.40 15.61 -3.11
C ASP A 298 -2.34 16.03 -4.16
N GLY A 299 -2.24 15.31 -5.28
CA GLY A 299 -1.19 15.48 -6.28
C GLY A 299 0.00 14.52 -6.12
N ALA A 300 0.15 13.91 -4.94
CA ALA A 300 1.25 12.98 -4.66
C ALA A 300 0.80 11.65 -4.02
N GLN A 301 -0.26 11.66 -3.23
CA GLN A 301 -0.69 10.53 -2.41
C GLN A 301 -2.21 10.55 -2.22
N LEU A 302 -2.77 9.38 -1.87
CA LEU A 302 -4.19 9.21 -1.58
C LEU A 302 -4.44 9.31 -0.08
N THR A 303 -5.63 9.76 0.29
CA THR A 303 -6.04 9.92 1.69
C THR A 303 -7.49 9.56 1.88
N PHE A 304 -7.76 8.72 2.86
CA PHE A 304 -9.09 8.20 3.13
C PHE A 304 -9.43 8.38 4.61
N GLY A 305 -10.57 9.03 4.87
CA GLY A 305 -11.18 9.09 6.19
C GLY A 305 -12.03 7.86 6.50
N ASP A 306 -12.35 7.70 7.78
CA ASP A 306 -13.18 6.59 8.28
C ASP A 306 -14.70 6.92 8.23
N GLY A 307 -15.09 8.04 7.62
CA GLY A 307 -16.49 8.45 7.46
C GLY A 307 -17.14 8.92 8.75
N SER A 308 -18.45 9.20 8.71
CA SER A 308 -19.18 9.71 9.87
C SER A 308 -19.13 8.71 11.02
N GLY A 309 -18.73 9.17 12.21
CA GLY A 309 -18.60 8.31 13.39
C GLY A 309 -17.54 7.22 13.29
N ASP A 310 -16.61 7.31 12.34
CA ASP A 310 -15.60 6.28 12.01
C ASP A 310 -16.23 4.92 11.66
N ALA A 311 -17.44 4.96 11.05
CA ALA A 311 -18.25 3.78 10.76
C ALA A 311 -18.39 3.48 9.25
N HIS A 312 -17.92 4.37 8.38
CA HIS A 312 -18.10 4.29 6.93
C HIS A 312 -16.80 4.69 6.21
N PRO A 313 -15.71 3.90 6.32
CA PRO A 313 -14.46 4.26 5.66
C PRO A 313 -14.66 4.46 4.16
N LEU A 314 -14.10 5.54 3.63
CA LEU A 314 -14.25 5.89 2.21
C LEU A 314 -13.25 5.09 1.37
N THR A 315 -13.29 3.77 1.46
CA THR A 315 -12.27 2.86 0.91
C THR A 315 -12.81 1.79 -0.03
N ALA A 316 -14.06 1.90 -0.48
CA ALA A 316 -14.61 1.06 -1.54
C ALA A 316 -13.77 1.17 -2.83
N ILE A 317 -13.78 0.12 -3.66
CA ILE A 317 -12.84 0.00 -4.79
C ILE A 317 -12.99 1.13 -5.80
N ASP A 318 -14.23 1.54 -6.03
CA ASP A 318 -14.62 2.64 -6.89
C ASP A 318 -14.22 3.99 -6.31
N VAL A 319 -14.35 4.22 -5.00
CA VAL A 319 -13.87 5.44 -4.34
C VAL A 319 -12.35 5.52 -4.43
N VAL A 320 -11.63 4.43 -4.16
CA VAL A 320 -10.16 4.40 -4.32
C VAL A 320 -9.77 4.57 -5.79
N GLY A 321 -10.51 3.95 -6.71
CA GLY A 321 -10.36 4.08 -8.15
C GLY A 321 -10.61 5.50 -8.65
N HIS A 322 -11.58 6.21 -8.06
CA HIS A 322 -11.91 7.60 -8.35
C HIS A 322 -10.76 8.52 -7.94
N GLU A 323 -10.25 8.38 -6.71
CA GLU A 323 -9.14 9.21 -6.24
C GLU A 323 -7.85 8.98 -7.06
N LEU A 324 -7.57 7.73 -7.42
CA LEU A 324 -6.49 7.43 -8.36
C LEU A 324 -6.80 7.95 -9.77
N GLY A 325 -8.06 7.94 -10.17
CA GLY A 325 -8.59 8.47 -11.40
C GLY A 325 -8.19 9.92 -11.61
N HIS A 326 -8.31 10.78 -10.59
CA HIS A 326 -7.76 12.14 -10.61
C HIS A 326 -6.28 12.14 -10.92
N GLY A 327 -5.51 11.30 -10.24
CA GLY A 327 -4.07 11.20 -10.45
C GLY A 327 -3.69 10.81 -11.88
N TYR A 328 -4.39 9.85 -12.47
CA TYR A 328 -4.17 9.44 -13.86
C TYR A 328 -4.62 10.53 -14.84
N THR A 329 -5.78 11.15 -14.62
CA THR A 329 -6.28 12.26 -15.44
C THR A 329 -5.30 13.43 -15.42
N ASP A 330 -4.83 13.87 -14.24
CA ASP A 330 -3.81 14.92 -14.08
C ASP A 330 -2.52 14.62 -14.88
N ALA A 331 -2.07 13.37 -14.89
CA ALA A 331 -0.89 12.96 -15.64
C ALA A 331 -1.10 12.91 -17.17
N LEU A 332 -2.33 12.73 -17.64
CA LEU A 332 -2.69 12.80 -19.06
C LEU A 332 -2.89 14.26 -19.50
N VAL A 333 -3.67 15.00 -18.72
CA VAL A 333 -4.02 16.39 -18.94
C VAL A 333 -4.41 17.03 -17.59
N PRO A 334 -3.68 18.05 -17.10
CA PRO A 334 -3.97 18.70 -15.83
C PRO A 334 -5.18 19.63 -15.98
N LEU A 335 -6.39 19.08 -15.90
CA LEU A 335 -7.64 19.80 -16.09
C LEU A 335 -7.81 20.89 -15.02
N LEU A 336 -8.35 22.04 -15.43
CA LEU A 336 -8.74 23.08 -14.50
C LEU A 336 -9.93 22.55 -13.70
N TYR A 337 -9.77 22.43 -12.39
CA TYR A 337 -10.81 21.92 -11.48
C TYR A 337 -11.90 22.97 -11.20
N SER A 338 -12.56 23.44 -12.26
CA SER A 338 -13.61 24.45 -12.22
C SER A 338 -14.51 24.36 -13.45
N GLY A 339 -15.81 24.62 -13.28
CA GLY A 339 -16.79 24.56 -14.36
C GLY A 339 -16.78 23.22 -15.10
N GLU A 340 -16.97 23.25 -16.43
CA GLU A 340 -17.01 22.02 -17.23
C GLU A 340 -15.68 21.25 -17.27
N SER A 341 -14.53 21.92 -17.18
CA SER A 341 -13.23 21.24 -17.13
C SER A 341 -13.09 20.41 -15.84
N GLY A 342 -13.56 20.96 -14.71
CA GLY A 342 -13.62 20.22 -13.45
C GLY A 342 -14.64 19.10 -13.51
N GLY A 343 -15.81 19.34 -14.12
CA GLY A 343 -16.79 18.28 -14.37
C GLY A 343 -16.26 17.14 -15.23
N ILE A 344 -15.39 17.42 -16.21
CA ILE A 344 -14.74 16.38 -17.02
C ILE A 344 -13.69 15.62 -16.21
N ASP A 345 -12.99 16.28 -15.28
CA ASP A 345 -12.06 15.63 -14.34
C ASP A 345 -12.81 14.62 -13.46
N GLU A 346 -13.84 15.10 -12.76
CA GLU A 346 -14.77 14.29 -11.95
C GLU A 346 -15.41 13.15 -12.73
N ALA A 347 -15.93 13.42 -13.94
CA ALA A 347 -16.51 12.39 -14.78
C ALA A 347 -15.46 11.35 -15.18
N SER A 348 -14.22 11.77 -15.44
CA SER A 348 -13.14 10.84 -15.76
C SER A 348 -12.79 9.96 -14.58
N SER A 349 -12.71 10.52 -13.36
CA SER A 349 -12.49 9.75 -12.13
C SER A 349 -13.55 8.68 -11.92
N ASP A 350 -14.84 9.00 -12.07
CA ASP A 350 -15.92 8.02 -11.99
C ASP A 350 -15.88 6.97 -13.11
N ILE A 351 -15.60 7.39 -14.35
CA ILE A 351 -15.44 6.45 -15.47
C ILE A 351 -14.30 5.47 -15.18
N TRP A 352 -13.17 5.95 -14.63
CA TRP A 352 -12.05 5.09 -14.27
C TRP A 352 -12.37 4.17 -13.11
N ALA A 353 -13.00 4.68 -12.06
CA ALA A 353 -13.50 3.91 -10.93
C ALA A 353 -14.35 2.73 -11.38
N THR A 354 -15.40 3.01 -12.16
CA THR A 354 -16.30 1.98 -12.68
C THR A 354 -15.56 0.97 -13.55
N MET A 355 -14.66 1.41 -14.44
CA MET A 355 -13.91 0.46 -15.29
C MET A 355 -12.91 -0.38 -14.48
N VAL A 356 -12.35 0.16 -13.39
CA VAL A 356 -11.50 -0.58 -12.46
C VAL A 356 -12.31 -1.64 -11.72
N GLU A 357 -13.53 -1.35 -11.30
CA GLU A 357 -14.42 -2.31 -10.66
C GLU A 357 -14.76 -3.47 -11.62
N PHE A 358 -15.12 -3.17 -12.87
CA PHE A 358 -15.29 -4.19 -13.92
C PHE A 358 -14.02 -5.01 -14.18
N TYR A 359 -12.84 -4.38 -14.11
CA TYR A 359 -11.56 -5.07 -14.31
C TYR A 359 -11.20 -5.97 -13.13
N ALA A 360 -11.40 -5.47 -11.90
CA ALA A 360 -11.08 -6.17 -10.67
C ALA A 360 -12.03 -7.33 -10.43
N ASN A 361 -13.32 -7.14 -10.72
CA ASN A 361 -14.41 -8.08 -10.47
C ASN A 361 -14.28 -8.68 -9.06
N ALA A 362 -14.23 -7.79 -8.06
CA ALA A 362 -14.04 -8.16 -6.69
C ALA A 362 -15.22 -9.01 -6.19
N PRO A 363 -15.00 -10.00 -5.30
CA PRO A 363 -16.07 -10.85 -4.82
C PRO A 363 -17.03 -10.14 -3.87
N GLY A 364 -16.54 -9.14 -3.12
CA GLY A 364 -17.35 -8.36 -2.17
C GLY A 364 -18.10 -7.19 -2.79
N ASP A 365 -17.66 -6.74 -3.97
CA ASP A 365 -18.17 -5.56 -4.67
C ASP A 365 -18.33 -5.87 -6.17
N PRO A 366 -19.50 -6.39 -6.59
CA PRO A 366 -19.74 -6.79 -7.97
C PRO A 366 -19.92 -5.59 -8.88
N ALA A 367 -19.24 -5.62 -10.03
CA ALA A 367 -19.19 -4.47 -10.92
C ALA A 367 -20.55 -3.92 -11.40
N ASP A 368 -20.75 -2.61 -11.24
CA ASP A 368 -21.93 -1.89 -11.69
C ASP A 368 -21.61 -0.50 -12.29
N TYR A 369 -22.48 0.49 -12.10
CA TYR A 369 -22.38 1.86 -12.64
C TYR A 369 -22.80 2.91 -11.61
N THR A 370 -22.82 2.53 -10.34
CA THR A 370 -22.94 3.42 -9.20
C THR A 370 -21.56 3.77 -8.67
N ILE A 371 -21.51 4.81 -7.85
CA ILE A 371 -20.30 5.22 -7.15
C ILE A 371 -20.65 5.42 -5.68
N GLY A 372 -19.91 4.79 -4.78
CA GLY A 372 -20.01 4.90 -3.34
C GLY A 372 -21.23 4.20 -2.74
N GLU A 373 -21.80 3.20 -3.41
CA GLU A 373 -22.86 2.34 -2.87
C GLU A 373 -22.39 1.55 -1.64
N GLU A 374 -21.19 0.98 -1.68
CA GLU A 374 -20.67 0.14 -0.59
C GLU A 374 -20.36 0.96 0.69
N ILE A 375 -19.93 2.22 0.56
CA ILE A 375 -19.60 3.04 1.74
C ILE A 375 -20.85 3.44 2.55
N ASP A 376 -22.02 3.46 1.91
CA ASP A 376 -23.33 3.82 2.49
C ASP A 376 -23.27 5.06 3.41
N ILE A 377 -22.70 6.16 2.91
CA ILE A 377 -22.44 7.36 3.72
C ILE A 377 -23.73 8.00 4.28
N TYR A 378 -24.87 7.71 3.65
CA TYR A 378 -26.19 8.22 4.03
C TYR A 378 -26.95 7.26 4.96
N GLY A 379 -26.49 6.02 5.14
CA GLY A 379 -27.18 4.97 5.89
C GLY A 379 -28.48 4.48 5.23
N THR A 380 -28.62 4.69 3.92
CA THR A 380 -29.82 4.38 3.12
C THR A 380 -29.55 3.31 2.06
N GLY A 381 -28.30 2.93 1.85
CA GLY A 381 -27.83 2.12 0.73
C GLY A 381 -27.86 2.84 -0.61
N ALA A 382 -28.08 4.17 -0.62
CA ALA A 382 -28.07 4.95 -1.84
C ALA A 382 -26.63 5.33 -2.22
N PRO A 383 -26.23 5.16 -3.50
CA PRO A 383 -24.92 5.58 -3.97
C PRO A 383 -24.77 7.11 -3.93
N LEU A 384 -23.52 7.57 -3.98
CA LEU A 384 -23.17 8.98 -4.13
C LEU A 384 -23.52 9.51 -5.52
N SER A 385 -23.29 8.71 -6.56
CA SER A 385 -23.61 9.09 -7.92
C SER A 385 -23.91 7.90 -8.83
N ASN A 386 -24.37 8.19 -10.04
CA ASN A 386 -24.79 7.18 -10.99
C ASN A 386 -24.40 7.56 -12.42
N LEU A 387 -23.87 6.61 -13.18
CA LEU A 387 -23.41 6.86 -14.55
C LEU A 387 -24.54 6.74 -15.57
N TYR A 388 -25.53 5.86 -15.37
CA TYR A 388 -26.60 5.63 -16.35
C TYR A 388 -27.74 6.63 -16.24
N ASP A 389 -28.01 7.16 -15.04
CA ASP A 389 -28.90 8.30 -14.83
C ASP A 389 -28.39 9.16 -13.66
N PRO A 390 -27.55 10.17 -13.94
CA PRO A 390 -27.01 11.05 -12.90
C PRO A 390 -28.07 11.76 -12.07
N ALA A 391 -29.29 11.96 -12.58
CA ALA A 391 -30.34 12.66 -11.83
C ALA A 391 -30.83 11.85 -10.61
N LEU A 392 -30.50 10.56 -10.52
CA LEU A 392 -30.87 9.71 -9.38
C LEU A 392 -30.19 10.13 -8.06
N ASP A 393 -29.05 10.83 -8.12
CA ASP A 393 -28.43 11.42 -6.92
C ASP A 393 -29.14 12.71 -6.44
N GLY A 394 -30.12 13.20 -7.22
CA GLY A 394 -30.94 14.37 -6.90
C GLY A 394 -30.29 15.72 -7.20
N SER A 395 -29.07 15.76 -7.74
CA SER A 395 -28.32 17.01 -7.95
C SER A 395 -27.60 17.09 -9.30
N SER A 396 -27.03 15.99 -9.80
CA SER A 396 -26.18 15.98 -10.99
C SER A 396 -26.94 16.30 -12.27
N HIS A 397 -26.23 16.88 -13.23
CA HIS A 397 -26.78 17.18 -14.54
C HIS A 397 -26.75 15.93 -15.45
N SER A 398 -27.90 15.32 -15.75
CA SER A 398 -27.97 14.26 -16.79
C SER A 398 -27.86 14.81 -18.21
N CYS A 399 -28.19 16.09 -18.42
CA CYS A 399 -28.21 16.75 -19.72
C CYS A 399 -27.39 18.05 -19.69
N TRP A 400 -26.61 18.31 -20.72
CA TRP A 400 -25.96 19.61 -20.89
C TRP A 400 -27.00 20.70 -21.22
N SER A 401 -26.80 21.91 -20.69
CA SER A 401 -27.68 23.05 -20.93
C SER A 401 -26.95 24.38 -20.73
N THR A 402 -27.20 25.36 -21.61
CA THR A 402 -26.72 26.75 -21.45
C THR A 402 -27.43 27.52 -20.35
N LEU A 403 -28.57 27.01 -19.87
CA LEU A 403 -29.40 27.69 -18.87
C LEU A 403 -28.99 27.33 -17.44
N THR A 404 -28.11 26.35 -17.29
CA THR A 404 -27.66 25.90 -15.98
C THR A 404 -26.45 26.73 -15.55
N PRO A 405 -26.45 27.31 -14.33
CA PRO A 405 -25.33 28.10 -13.87
C PRO A 405 -24.05 27.24 -13.76
N PRO A 406 -22.86 27.88 -13.72
CA PRO A 406 -21.64 27.17 -13.34
C PRO A 406 -21.89 26.39 -12.06
N ALA A 407 -21.71 25.09 -12.14
CA ALA A 407 -21.97 24.18 -11.04
C ALA A 407 -20.64 23.69 -10.46
N ASP A 408 -20.75 23.14 -9.26
CA ASP A 408 -19.69 22.33 -8.68
C ASP A 408 -19.24 21.22 -9.66
N PRO A 409 -17.95 20.89 -9.75
CA PRO A 409 -17.45 19.80 -10.59
C PRO A 409 -18.25 18.51 -10.44
N HIS A 410 -18.60 18.08 -9.23
CA HIS A 410 -19.33 16.83 -8.96
C HIS A 410 -20.74 16.83 -9.56
N VAL A 411 -21.36 18.00 -9.71
CA VAL A 411 -22.70 18.17 -10.32
C VAL A 411 -22.60 18.20 -11.84
N SER A 412 -21.62 18.95 -12.37
CA SER A 412 -21.44 19.11 -13.82
C SER A 412 -20.84 17.88 -14.51
N SER A 413 -20.26 16.97 -13.76
CA SER A 413 -19.68 15.71 -14.25
C SER A 413 -20.73 14.72 -14.75
N GLY A 414 -21.98 14.82 -14.29
CA GLY A 414 -23.09 13.96 -14.74
C GLY A 414 -23.21 13.87 -16.27
N VAL A 415 -22.94 14.95 -17.00
CA VAL A 415 -22.98 14.95 -18.48
C VAL A 415 -21.95 14.00 -19.08
N GLY A 416 -20.71 14.01 -18.57
CA GLY A 416 -19.64 13.13 -19.03
C GLY A 416 -19.87 11.66 -18.64
N LYS A 417 -20.35 11.44 -17.41
CA LYS A 417 -20.74 10.12 -16.88
C LYS A 417 -21.82 9.46 -17.76
N HIS A 418 -22.90 10.21 -18.00
CA HIS A 418 -24.04 9.76 -18.81
C HIS A 418 -23.64 9.50 -20.27
N PHE A 419 -22.83 10.40 -20.85
CA PHE A 419 -22.26 10.17 -22.18
C PHE A 419 -21.48 8.86 -22.26
N PHE A 420 -20.62 8.59 -21.27
CA PHE A 420 -19.79 7.38 -21.28
C PHE A 420 -20.63 6.12 -21.14
N PHE A 421 -21.63 6.13 -20.25
CA PHE A 421 -22.59 5.02 -20.13
C PHE A 421 -23.30 4.75 -21.46
N ASP A 422 -23.88 5.78 -22.08
CA ASP A 422 -24.60 5.66 -23.35
C ASP A 422 -23.70 5.16 -24.49
N LEU A 423 -22.44 5.59 -24.50
CA LEU A 423 -21.44 5.10 -25.45
C LEU A 423 -21.15 3.62 -25.23
N ALA A 424 -21.00 3.17 -23.98
CA ALA A 424 -20.63 1.80 -23.65
C ALA A 424 -21.81 0.82 -23.77
N GLU A 425 -22.92 1.12 -23.13
CA GLU A 425 -24.04 0.19 -22.91
C GLU A 425 -25.28 0.56 -23.76
N GLY A 426 -25.41 1.83 -24.16
CA GLY A 426 -26.58 2.35 -24.89
C GLY A 426 -27.65 2.95 -23.97
N THR A 427 -28.66 3.57 -24.58
CA THR A 427 -29.74 4.27 -23.86
C THR A 427 -30.98 3.39 -23.70
N GLY A 428 -31.89 3.78 -22.81
CA GLY A 428 -33.16 3.11 -22.57
C GLY A 428 -33.02 1.98 -21.56
N ALA A 429 -33.83 0.94 -21.67
CA ALA A 429 -33.78 -0.19 -20.75
C ALA A 429 -32.51 -1.03 -20.97
N THR A 430 -31.62 -1.02 -19.98
CA THR A 430 -30.43 -1.88 -19.91
C THR A 430 -30.55 -2.84 -18.72
N LYS A 431 -29.57 -3.74 -18.55
CA LYS A 431 -29.51 -4.58 -17.35
C LYS A 431 -29.12 -3.82 -16.08
N TRP A 432 -28.58 -2.61 -16.22
CA TRP A 432 -28.10 -1.77 -15.12
C TRP A 432 -29.15 -0.77 -14.64
N GLY A 433 -30.11 -0.46 -15.50
CA GLY A 433 -31.12 0.57 -15.26
C GLY A 433 -31.66 1.14 -16.55
N PHE A 434 -32.55 2.12 -16.43
CA PHE A 434 -33.04 2.88 -17.57
C PHE A 434 -32.18 4.14 -17.75
N SER A 435 -31.43 4.24 -18.86
CA SER A 435 -30.71 5.48 -19.23
C SER A 435 -31.66 6.38 -20.07
N PRO A 436 -31.98 7.60 -19.61
CA PRO A 436 -32.83 8.51 -20.36
C PRO A 436 -32.06 9.23 -21.48
N VAL A 437 -32.76 9.69 -22.52
CA VAL A 437 -32.19 10.65 -23.49
C VAL A 437 -32.71 12.05 -23.23
N CYS A 438 -31.88 13.05 -23.54
CA CYS A 438 -32.22 14.44 -23.41
C CYS A 438 -32.97 14.94 -24.66
N GLY A 439 -34.08 15.66 -24.44
CA GLY A 439 -34.86 16.28 -25.50
C GLY A 439 -35.43 15.26 -26.49
N SER A 440 -35.16 15.46 -27.78
CA SER A 440 -35.63 14.59 -28.87
C SER A 440 -34.52 13.75 -29.48
N ALA A 441 -33.42 13.50 -28.74
CA ALA A 441 -32.33 12.67 -29.23
C ALA A 441 -32.82 11.24 -29.54
N ALA A 442 -32.22 10.62 -30.55
CA ALA A 442 -32.50 9.23 -30.87
C ALA A 442 -31.83 8.30 -29.84
N ALA A 443 -32.40 7.10 -29.67
CA ALA A 443 -31.79 6.08 -28.83
C ALA A 443 -30.41 5.65 -29.39
N VAL A 444 -29.49 5.34 -28.49
CA VAL A 444 -28.12 4.93 -28.78
C VAL A 444 -27.96 3.45 -28.53
N THR A 445 -27.34 2.74 -29.47
CA THR A 445 -26.82 1.38 -29.26
C THR A 445 -25.34 1.48 -28.90
N GLY A 446 -24.97 0.98 -27.71
CA GLY A 446 -23.60 1.05 -27.21
C GLY A 446 -22.59 0.24 -28.02
N ILE A 447 -21.32 0.64 -27.95
CA ILE A 447 -20.18 -0.03 -28.61
C ILE A 447 -19.38 -0.95 -27.68
N GLY A 448 -19.79 -1.06 -26.42
CA GLY A 448 -19.13 -1.83 -25.37
C GLY A 448 -18.00 -1.05 -24.66
N ARG A 449 -17.84 -1.35 -23.36
CA ARG A 449 -16.85 -0.73 -22.45
C ARG A 449 -15.43 -0.70 -23.03
N ALA A 450 -14.95 -1.84 -23.53
CA ALA A 450 -13.58 -1.97 -24.05
C ALA A 450 -13.24 -1.00 -25.19
N LYS A 451 -14.24 -0.58 -25.99
CA LYS A 451 -14.04 0.45 -27.01
C LYS A 451 -14.21 1.85 -26.44
N ALA A 452 -15.22 2.05 -25.60
CA ALA A 452 -15.52 3.33 -24.96
C ALA A 452 -14.34 3.86 -24.11
N GLU A 453 -13.75 3.01 -23.27
CA GLU A 453 -12.60 3.37 -22.42
C GLU A 453 -11.37 3.79 -23.24
N LYS A 454 -11.15 3.17 -24.41
CA LYS A 454 -10.05 3.51 -25.32
C LYS A 454 -10.22 4.88 -25.95
N ILE A 455 -11.47 5.19 -26.33
CA ILE A 455 -11.82 6.48 -26.91
C ILE A 455 -11.66 7.58 -25.85
N TRP A 456 -12.21 7.39 -24.66
CA TRP A 456 -12.10 8.37 -23.57
C TRP A 456 -10.64 8.61 -23.16
N TYR A 457 -9.87 7.54 -22.95
CA TYR A 457 -8.45 7.63 -22.60
C TYR A 457 -7.63 8.35 -23.69
N ARG A 458 -7.83 8.01 -24.96
CA ARG A 458 -7.13 8.67 -26.07
C ARG A 458 -7.54 10.13 -26.21
N ALA A 459 -8.82 10.46 -26.02
CA ALA A 459 -9.31 11.84 -26.06
C ALA A 459 -8.57 12.71 -25.04
N LEU A 460 -8.50 12.25 -23.79
CA LEU A 460 -7.77 12.94 -22.72
C LEU A 460 -6.26 13.04 -23.01
N LYS A 461 -5.64 11.94 -23.42
CA LYS A 461 -4.18 11.86 -23.61
C LYS A 461 -3.64 12.67 -24.78
N VAL A 462 -4.40 12.77 -25.88
CA VAL A 462 -3.88 13.27 -27.17
C VAL A 462 -4.46 14.61 -27.56
N TYR A 463 -5.71 14.92 -27.19
CA TYR A 463 -6.46 16.05 -27.74
C TYR A 463 -6.93 17.05 -26.71
N ALA A 464 -7.36 16.56 -25.54
CA ALA A 464 -7.85 17.40 -24.48
C ALA A 464 -6.78 18.40 -24.03
N THR A 465 -7.25 19.57 -23.63
CA THR A 465 -6.42 20.62 -23.02
C THR A 465 -6.94 20.88 -21.63
N SER A 466 -6.15 21.52 -20.77
CA SER A 466 -6.53 21.79 -19.38
C SER A 466 -7.85 22.57 -19.23
N SER A 467 -8.25 23.33 -20.26
CA SER A 467 -9.49 24.11 -20.28
C SER A 467 -10.56 23.51 -21.20
N VAL A 468 -10.51 22.21 -21.50
CA VAL A 468 -11.52 21.54 -22.34
C VAL A 468 -12.91 21.67 -21.72
N LYS A 469 -13.91 21.78 -22.58
CA LYS A 469 -15.33 21.96 -22.22
C LYS A 469 -16.17 20.92 -22.95
N TYR A 470 -17.40 20.67 -22.51
CA TYR A 470 -18.36 19.91 -23.30
C TYR A 470 -18.74 20.67 -24.57
N VAL A 471 -18.92 22.00 -24.47
CA VAL A 471 -19.28 22.88 -25.58
C VAL A 471 -18.40 24.14 -25.60
N GLY A 472 -18.02 24.60 -26.79
CA GLY A 472 -17.26 25.84 -26.94
C GLY A 472 -16.80 26.08 -28.38
N SER A 473 -16.17 27.22 -28.61
CA SER A 473 -15.53 27.59 -29.88
C SER A 473 -14.10 27.07 -30.04
N GLY A 474 -13.56 26.39 -29.02
CA GLY A 474 -12.24 25.73 -29.02
C GLY A 474 -12.34 24.21 -28.97
N ASN A 475 -11.30 23.53 -28.45
CA ASN A 475 -11.34 22.08 -28.23
C ASN A 475 -12.47 21.74 -27.24
N THR A 476 -13.30 20.78 -27.64
CA THR A 476 -14.40 20.28 -26.83
C THR A 476 -14.23 18.79 -26.63
N MET A 477 -14.72 18.26 -25.51
CA MET A 477 -14.63 16.82 -25.24
C MET A 477 -15.36 16.00 -26.31
N ARG A 478 -16.40 16.57 -26.93
CA ARG A 478 -17.04 16.00 -28.12
C ARG A 478 -16.10 15.91 -29.32
N ALA A 479 -15.42 16.99 -29.67
CA ALA A 479 -14.46 16.97 -30.77
C ALA A 479 -13.30 16.00 -30.50
N ASP A 480 -12.78 15.99 -29.27
CA ASP A 480 -11.64 15.20 -28.85
C ASP A 480 -11.95 13.69 -28.87
N THR A 481 -13.13 13.28 -28.40
CA THR A 481 -13.59 11.88 -28.48
C THR A 481 -13.91 11.45 -29.91
N LEU A 482 -14.43 12.34 -30.77
CA LEU A 482 -14.62 12.04 -32.19
C LEU A 482 -13.28 11.85 -32.91
N ALA A 483 -12.28 12.69 -32.62
CA ALA A 483 -10.93 12.54 -33.16
C ALA A 483 -10.30 11.23 -32.67
N ALA A 484 -10.42 10.91 -31.39
CA ALA A 484 -9.95 9.65 -30.82
C ALA A 484 -10.61 8.42 -31.47
N ALA A 485 -11.92 8.44 -31.70
CA ALA A 485 -12.62 7.36 -32.37
C ALA A 485 -12.19 7.22 -33.84
N ALA A 486 -11.99 8.32 -34.55
CA ALA A 486 -11.50 8.32 -35.93
C ALA A 486 -10.09 7.72 -36.04
N ASP A 487 -9.20 8.04 -35.10
CA ASP A 487 -7.85 7.50 -35.04
C ASP A 487 -7.82 5.99 -34.75
N LEU A 488 -8.69 5.53 -33.84
CA LEU A 488 -8.70 4.13 -33.41
C LEU A 488 -9.45 3.20 -34.38
N TYR A 489 -10.54 3.69 -34.98
CA TYR A 489 -11.50 2.86 -35.71
C TYR A 489 -11.84 3.37 -37.13
N GLY A 490 -11.36 4.56 -37.49
CA GLY A 490 -11.57 5.18 -38.80
C GLY A 490 -12.70 6.22 -38.82
N MET A 491 -12.56 7.20 -39.70
CA MET A 491 -13.59 8.22 -39.95
C MET A 491 -14.91 7.57 -40.39
N CYS A 492 -16.03 7.99 -39.82
CA CYS A 492 -17.37 7.45 -40.10
C CYS A 492 -17.58 5.97 -39.75
N SER A 493 -16.70 5.36 -38.93
CA SER A 493 -16.94 4.02 -38.35
C SER A 493 -18.19 4.00 -37.46
N ILE A 494 -18.60 2.80 -37.04
CA ILE A 494 -19.70 2.65 -36.08
C ILE A 494 -19.38 3.38 -34.77
N GLU A 495 -18.14 3.26 -34.28
CA GLU A 495 -17.67 3.91 -33.06
C GLU A 495 -17.71 5.43 -33.18
N TYR A 496 -17.22 5.99 -34.28
CA TYR A 496 -17.28 7.44 -34.52
C TYR A 496 -18.72 7.95 -34.49
N LYS A 497 -19.62 7.24 -35.17
CA LYS A 497 -21.04 7.60 -35.23
C LYS A 497 -21.73 7.42 -33.88
N THR A 498 -21.39 6.40 -33.09
CA THR A 498 -21.94 6.22 -31.74
C THR A 498 -21.43 7.27 -30.76
N VAL A 499 -20.15 7.68 -30.82
CA VAL A 499 -19.66 8.84 -30.05
C VAL A 499 -20.49 10.07 -30.36
N ASN A 500 -20.76 10.34 -31.63
CA ASN A 500 -21.60 11.46 -32.04
C ASN A 500 -23.04 11.35 -31.50
N ALA A 501 -23.62 10.15 -31.53
CA ALA A 501 -24.97 9.88 -31.04
C ALA A 501 -25.08 10.01 -29.51
N ALA A 502 -24.12 9.46 -28.75
CA ALA A 502 -24.08 9.55 -27.30
C ALA A 502 -23.94 11.00 -26.82
N TRP A 503 -23.12 11.84 -27.46
CA TRP A 503 -23.08 13.27 -27.10
C TRP A 503 -24.40 13.98 -27.39
N ALA A 504 -25.10 13.60 -28.46
CA ALA A 504 -26.43 14.12 -28.75
C ALA A 504 -27.46 13.65 -27.72
N ALA A 505 -27.35 12.41 -27.22
CA ALA A 505 -28.22 11.86 -26.18
C ALA A 505 -28.15 12.66 -24.88
N VAL A 506 -26.99 13.22 -24.54
CA VAL A 506 -26.82 14.12 -23.37
C VAL A 506 -26.93 15.61 -23.70
N ASN A 507 -27.52 15.96 -24.84
CA ASN A 507 -27.75 17.33 -25.31
C ASN A 507 -26.47 18.19 -25.45
N VAL A 508 -25.30 17.60 -25.67
CA VAL A 508 -24.08 18.34 -26.03
C VAL A 508 -24.11 18.56 -27.55
N PRO A 509 -24.34 19.78 -28.07
CA PRO A 509 -24.49 20.04 -29.50
C PRO A 509 -23.19 19.83 -30.29
N GLY A 510 -23.34 19.58 -31.59
CA GLY A 510 -22.22 19.49 -32.52
C GLY A 510 -22.65 18.93 -33.88
N ALA A 511 -21.87 19.24 -34.92
CA ALA A 511 -22.05 18.68 -36.25
C ALA A 511 -21.14 17.46 -36.44
N THR A 512 -21.63 16.45 -37.15
CA THR A 512 -20.82 15.32 -37.65
C THR A 512 -20.60 15.50 -39.13
N LEU A 513 -19.40 15.14 -39.60
CA LEU A 513 -19.07 15.07 -41.04
C LEU A 513 -19.67 13.82 -41.71
N CYS A 514 -20.17 12.88 -40.90
CA CYS A 514 -20.73 11.60 -41.32
C CYS A 514 -22.24 11.59 -41.09
N GLY A 515 -23.02 11.01 -42.03
CA GLY A 515 -24.45 10.80 -41.85
C GLY A 515 -24.80 9.96 -40.60
N SER A 516 -26.06 10.05 -40.14
CA SER A 516 -26.55 9.37 -38.94
C SER A 516 -26.41 7.84 -39.00
N LEU A 517 -26.44 7.18 -37.84
CA LEU A 517 -26.67 5.73 -37.76
C LEU A 517 -28.00 5.42 -38.46
N SER A 518 -27.96 4.58 -39.49
CA SER A 518 -29.12 4.14 -40.26
C SER A 518 -29.69 2.86 -39.70
#